data_AF-A0AAD1ZNM6-F1
#
_entry.id   AF-A0AAD1ZNM6-F1
#
_cell.length_a   1.000
_cell.length_b   1.000
_cell.length_c   1.000
_cell.angle_alpha   90.00
_cell.angle_beta   90.00
_cell.angle_gamma   90.00
#
_symmetry.space_group_name_H-M   'P 1'
#
loop_
_entity.id
_entity.type
_entity.pdbx_description
1 polymer ?
#
loop_
_entity_poly.entity_id
_entity_poly.type
_entity_poly.pdbx_seq_one_letter_code
_entity_poly.pdbx_strand_id
1 'polypeptide(L)'
;MATLLRKVLGSVSQLSGSGSSSSSSSDPNIMEDLDPFNQIMYIQTSSTGEFDRIPLDIFVQIQKILGPKESTKLRAVCKSWKFIISDNKLWIYFLQSLQEPWDSIFFAEIHLRSGYALQTFAGQAAQVSFMHIYGQRVRVPGAVIIDVGSGYCKYGWSKYSSPSGRSATFMEFGNIMSPMPSRLGHFFSTICSRMQVKTYTQPIVVSVPICHRDDTESAKAYTIQLKEAIYSTLFDMNVPAVCVVNQATLALFAARRTSGIVVNVGFHQTSVVPILHGKVMHQVGIEVEGVGALKLTGYLRDRMEQKNIHVGSLYTVRTLKENLCYVALNYEAELSKDTEASFRVASEGWFTLSEERFQTGEVLFQPRMAGVQALGIHQAVALCMDHCHDAELTAVDSWYKTVILAGGSACLPGLAERLEKAIWTSPSIYL
;
A
#
# COMPACT_ATOMS: atom_id res chain seq x y z
N MET A 1 -38.52 2.93 -8.61
CA MET A 1 -37.04 2.95 -8.76
C MET A 1 -36.35 1.77 -8.08
N ALA A 2 -36.55 1.51 -6.79
CA ALA A 2 -35.98 0.31 -6.12
C ALA A 2 -36.31 -1.02 -6.84
N THR A 3 -37.53 -1.13 -7.40
CA THR A 3 -37.98 -2.26 -8.23
C THR A 3 -37.29 -2.35 -9.59
N LEU A 4 -36.89 -1.21 -10.17
CA LEU A 4 -36.14 -1.15 -11.43
C LEU A 4 -34.69 -1.63 -11.19
N LEU A 5 -34.08 -1.18 -10.10
CA LEU A 5 -32.75 -1.63 -9.65
C LEU A 5 -32.73 -3.12 -9.34
N ARG A 6 -33.76 -3.62 -8.64
CA ARG A 6 -33.90 -5.06 -8.35
C ARG A 6 -34.06 -5.90 -9.63
N LYS A 7 -34.70 -5.35 -10.69
CA LYS A 7 -34.78 -5.98 -12.01
C LYS A 7 -33.43 -5.99 -12.74
N VAL A 8 -32.69 -4.88 -12.73
CA VAL A 8 -31.33 -4.80 -13.30
C VAL A 8 -30.39 -5.81 -12.61
N LEU A 9 -30.47 -5.92 -11.28
CA LEU A 9 -29.76 -6.94 -10.49
C LEU A 9 -30.10 -8.38 -10.91
N GLY A 10 -31.38 -8.65 -11.21
CA GLY A 10 -31.84 -9.94 -11.70
C GLY A 10 -31.32 -10.29 -13.10
N SER A 11 -31.13 -9.30 -13.96
CA SER A 11 -30.58 -9.49 -15.31
C SER A 11 -29.08 -9.78 -15.31
N VAL A 12 -28.30 -9.11 -14.44
CA VAL A 12 -26.84 -9.35 -14.30
C VAL A 12 -26.54 -10.75 -13.77
N SER A 13 -27.41 -11.31 -12.92
CA SER A 13 -27.27 -12.67 -12.39
C SER A 13 -27.68 -13.77 -13.39
N GLN A 14 -28.32 -13.42 -14.52
CA GLN A 14 -28.65 -14.35 -15.61
C GLN A 14 -27.61 -14.37 -16.74
N LEU A 15 -26.74 -13.36 -16.82
CA LEU A 15 -25.65 -13.27 -17.82
C LEU A 15 -24.45 -14.18 -17.53
N SER A 16 -24.40 -14.85 -16.38
CA SER A 16 -23.42 -15.91 -16.09
C SER A 16 -23.79 -17.27 -16.69
N GLY A 17 -24.83 -17.35 -17.52
CA GLY A 17 -25.28 -18.61 -18.13
C GLY A 17 -26.07 -18.42 -19.42
N SER A 18 -25.42 -18.00 -20.51
CA SER A 18 -25.75 -18.37 -21.91
C SER A 18 -24.92 -17.54 -22.89
N GLY A 19 -24.44 -18.18 -23.96
CA GLY A 19 -23.45 -17.64 -24.89
C GLY A 19 -23.99 -16.74 -26.01
N SER A 20 -23.04 -16.00 -26.59
CA SER A 20 -22.95 -15.45 -27.96
C SER A 20 -24.14 -14.72 -28.59
N SER A 21 -24.01 -13.41 -28.82
CA SER A 21 -23.85 -12.82 -30.18
C SER A 21 -23.69 -11.29 -30.19
N SER A 22 -22.81 -10.87 -31.10
CA SER A 22 -22.41 -9.58 -31.70
C SER A 22 -22.99 -8.20 -31.31
N SER A 23 -22.02 -7.28 -31.16
CA SER A 23 -21.89 -5.92 -31.73
C SER A 23 -22.07 -4.68 -30.83
N SER A 24 -20.95 -4.19 -30.30
CA SER A 24 -20.34 -2.90 -30.69
C SER A 24 -18.96 -2.83 -30.01
N SER A 25 -17.92 -2.78 -30.82
CA SER A 25 -16.53 -2.75 -30.39
C SER A 25 -16.19 -1.39 -29.78
N SER A 26 -16.20 -1.32 -28.46
CA SER A 26 -15.45 -0.31 -27.72
C SER A 26 -14.39 -1.05 -26.91
N ASP A 27 -13.13 -0.92 -27.35
CA ASP A 27 -11.98 -1.54 -26.71
C ASP A 27 -11.90 -1.09 -25.23
N PRO A 28 -11.93 -2.00 -24.25
CA PRO A 28 -12.02 -1.65 -22.82
C PRO A 28 -10.76 -0.96 -22.27
N ASN A 29 -9.67 -0.92 -23.05
CA ASN A 29 -8.33 -0.48 -22.65
C ASN A 29 -8.03 1.01 -22.91
N ILE A 30 -8.84 1.73 -23.70
CA ILE A 30 -8.53 3.12 -24.11
C ILE A 30 -8.63 4.12 -22.93
N MET A 31 -9.33 3.78 -21.83
CA MET A 31 -9.49 4.68 -20.67
C MET A 31 -8.27 4.76 -19.75
N GLU A 32 -7.33 3.81 -19.79
CA GLU A 32 -6.15 3.86 -18.90
C GLU A 32 -5.14 4.94 -19.33
N ASP A 33 -5.18 5.37 -20.60
CA ASP A 33 -4.20 6.30 -21.21
C ASP A 33 -4.72 7.75 -21.35
N LEU A 34 -5.94 8.07 -20.90
CA LEU A 34 -6.50 9.42 -21.02
C LEU A 34 -6.18 10.29 -19.80
N ASP A 35 -5.70 11.51 -20.09
CA ASP A 35 -5.37 12.60 -19.16
C ASP A 35 -6.53 12.97 -18.19
N PRO A 36 -6.31 13.45 -16.94
CA PRO A 36 -7.38 13.66 -15.95
C PRO A 36 -8.43 14.68 -16.35
N PHE A 37 -8.09 15.70 -17.13
CA PHE A 37 -9.07 16.66 -17.66
C PHE A 37 -10.02 15.97 -18.65
N ASN A 38 -9.48 15.08 -19.49
CA ASN A 38 -10.25 14.24 -20.38
C ASN A 38 -11.01 13.14 -19.62
N GLN A 39 -10.50 12.62 -18.49
CA GLN A 39 -11.26 11.69 -17.62
C GLN A 39 -12.38 12.38 -16.84
N ILE A 40 -12.22 13.64 -16.41
CA ILE A 40 -13.29 14.44 -15.77
C ILE A 40 -14.39 14.76 -16.78
N MET A 41 -14.01 15.16 -18.01
CA MET A 41 -14.94 15.25 -19.15
C MET A 41 -15.57 13.88 -19.46
N TYR A 42 -14.80 12.78 -19.42
CA TYR A 42 -15.30 11.44 -19.68
C TYR A 42 -16.27 10.96 -18.60
N ILE A 43 -16.10 11.34 -17.33
CA ILE A 43 -17.03 11.06 -16.23
C ILE A 43 -18.34 11.83 -16.46
N GLN A 44 -18.25 13.09 -16.91
CA GLN A 44 -19.43 13.87 -17.33
C GLN A 44 -20.11 13.30 -18.58
N THR A 45 -19.41 12.50 -19.40
CA THR A 45 -19.99 11.80 -20.58
C THR A 45 -20.21 10.30 -20.38
N SER A 46 -19.90 9.73 -19.21
CA SER A 46 -19.97 8.28 -18.97
C SER A 46 -21.36 7.90 -18.48
N SER A 47 -22.07 7.17 -19.34
CA SER A 47 -23.47 6.83 -19.09
C SER A 47 -23.62 5.79 -17.98
N THR A 48 -24.35 6.16 -16.93
CA THR A 48 -25.01 5.25 -15.99
C THR A 48 -26.23 4.56 -16.61
N GLY A 49 -26.45 4.72 -17.92
CA GLY A 49 -27.58 4.23 -18.68
C GLY A 49 -28.82 5.09 -18.44
N GLU A 50 -29.96 4.43 -18.23
CA GLU A 50 -31.23 5.10 -17.87
C GLU A 50 -31.16 5.95 -16.58
N PHE A 51 -30.09 5.80 -15.79
CA PHE A 51 -29.87 6.54 -14.56
C PHE A 51 -29.17 7.90 -14.77
N ASP A 52 -28.75 8.24 -16.00
CA ASP A 52 -28.14 9.55 -16.29
C ASP A 52 -29.12 10.69 -16.09
N ARG A 53 -30.42 10.38 -16.14
CA ARG A 53 -31.52 11.32 -15.90
C ARG A 53 -31.75 11.59 -14.43
N ILE A 54 -31.07 10.88 -13.54
CA ILE A 54 -31.26 10.99 -12.09
C ILE A 54 -30.11 11.80 -11.52
N PRO A 55 -30.40 12.93 -10.84
CA PRO A 55 -29.40 13.68 -10.11
C PRO A 55 -28.61 12.79 -9.14
N LEU A 56 -27.31 13.00 -9.06
CA LEU A 56 -26.38 12.14 -8.33
C LEU A 56 -26.70 12.05 -6.83
N ASP A 57 -27.20 13.12 -6.24
CA ASP A 57 -27.69 13.17 -4.86
C ASP A 57 -28.86 12.22 -4.63
N ILE A 58 -29.82 12.17 -5.56
CA ILE A 58 -30.93 11.22 -5.53
C ILE A 58 -30.42 9.79 -5.70
N PHE A 59 -29.44 9.57 -6.58
CA PHE A 59 -28.80 8.26 -6.73
C PHE A 59 -28.16 7.79 -5.42
N VAL A 60 -27.41 8.65 -4.72
CA VAL A 60 -26.81 8.33 -3.42
C VAL A 60 -27.88 8.04 -2.37
N GLN A 61 -29.00 8.77 -2.34
CA GLN A 61 -30.12 8.47 -1.43
C GLN A 61 -30.75 7.11 -1.74
N ILE A 62 -30.87 6.74 -3.01
CA ILE A 62 -31.34 5.41 -3.40
C ILE A 62 -30.39 4.32 -2.89
N GLN A 63 -29.06 4.51 -3.01
CA GLN A 63 -28.08 3.58 -2.45
C GLN A 63 -28.23 3.45 -0.92
N LYS A 64 -28.41 4.58 -0.21
CA LYS A 64 -28.64 4.57 1.24
C LYS A 64 -29.84 3.72 1.65
N ILE A 65 -30.91 3.73 0.85
CA ILE A 65 -32.13 2.94 1.08
C ILE A 65 -31.91 1.46 0.72
N LEU A 66 -31.15 1.16 -0.33
CA LEU A 66 -30.84 -0.20 -0.76
C LEU A 66 -29.97 -0.97 0.25
N GLY A 67 -29.19 -0.24 1.05
CA GLY A 67 -28.27 -0.83 2.01
C GLY A 67 -26.96 -1.32 1.36
N PRO A 68 -25.97 -1.69 2.18
CA PRO A 68 -24.59 -1.94 1.75
C PRO A 68 -24.48 -3.13 0.79
N LYS A 69 -25.24 -4.21 1.04
CA LYS A 69 -25.19 -5.44 0.24
C LYS A 69 -25.61 -5.20 -1.21
N GLU A 70 -26.77 -4.59 -1.42
CA GLU A 70 -27.27 -4.32 -2.77
C GLU A 70 -26.46 -3.20 -3.43
N SER A 71 -26.05 -2.18 -2.67
CA SER A 71 -25.16 -1.11 -3.19
C SER A 71 -23.84 -1.69 -3.71
N THR A 72 -23.25 -2.68 -3.03
CA THR A 72 -22.01 -3.32 -3.51
C THR A 72 -22.19 -4.03 -4.84
N LYS A 73 -23.27 -4.81 -4.99
CA LYS A 73 -23.54 -5.56 -6.23
C LYS A 73 -23.69 -4.63 -7.44
N LEU A 74 -24.24 -3.44 -7.21
CA LEU A 74 -24.43 -2.42 -8.23
C LEU A 74 -23.12 -1.87 -8.80
N ARG A 75 -21.97 -2.11 -8.15
CA ARG A 75 -20.64 -1.82 -8.69
C ARG A 75 -20.31 -2.61 -9.95
N ALA A 76 -20.88 -3.80 -10.13
CA ALA A 76 -20.61 -4.65 -11.28
C ALA A 76 -21.32 -4.19 -12.56
N VAL A 77 -22.22 -3.20 -12.47
CA VAL A 77 -23.05 -2.76 -13.59
C VAL A 77 -22.26 -1.96 -14.62
N CYS A 78 -21.58 -0.89 -14.21
CA CYS A 78 -20.67 -0.15 -15.09
C CYS A 78 -19.63 0.67 -14.30
N LYS A 79 -18.63 1.21 -15.02
CA LYS A 79 -17.54 2.01 -14.43
C LYS A 79 -18.05 3.23 -13.65
N SER A 80 -19.10 3.90 -14.12
CA SER A 80 -19.67 5.10 -13.49
C SER A 80 -20.40 4.77 -12.18
N TRP A 81 -21.17 3.68 -12.15
CA TRP A 81 -21.82 3.22 -10.92
C TRP A 81 -20.79 2.81 -9.88
N LYS A 82 -19.75 2.09 -10.33
CA LYS A 82 -18.63 1.71 -9.48
C LYS A 82 -17.97 2.90 -8.81
N PHE A 83 -17.81 4.00 -9.54
CA PHE A 83 -17.25 5.22 -9.00
C PHE A 83 -18.12 5.83 -7.90
N ILE A 84 -19.43 5.99 -8.15
CA ILE A 84 -20.38 6.61 -7.21
C ILE A 84 -20.52 5.77 -5.92
N ILE A 85 -20.61 4.45 -6.06
CA ILE A 85 -20.76 3.51 -4.94
C ILE A 85 -19.49 3.45 -4.08
N SER A 86 -18.32 3.76 -4.64
CA SER A 86 -17.05 3.78 -3.90
C SER A 86 -16.86 5.03 -3.03
N ASP A 87 -17.87 5.89 -2.92
CA ASP A 87 -17.80 7.10 -2.09
C ASP A 87 -17.77 6.78 -0.59
N ASN A 88 -16.75 7.29 0.11
CA ASN A 88 -16.54 7.04 1.53
C ASN A 88 -17.71 7.51 2.41
N LYS A 89 -18.43 8.59 2.04
CA LYS A 89 -19.54 9.12 2.84
C LYS A 89 -20.74 8.17 2.81
N LEU A 90 -20.99 7.50 1.69
CA LEU A 90 -22.02 6.46 1.58
C LEU A 90 -21.71 5.29 2.53
N TRP A 91 -20.47 4.83 2.56
CA TRP A 91 -20.05 3.72 3.44
C TRP A 91 -20.00 4.11 4.92
N ILE A 92 -19.55 5.33 5.25
CA ILE A 92 -19.65 5.87 6.61
C ILE A 92 -21.11 5.93 7.06
N TYR A 93 -22.03 6.35 6.18
CA TYR A 93 -23.46 6.35 6.49
C TYR A 93 -23.96 4.94 6.81
N PHE A 94 -23.60 3.92 6.04
CA PHE A 94 -23.97 2.53 6.33
C PHE A 94 -23.44 2.08 7.70
N LEU A 95 -22.16 2.35 7.99
CA LEU A 95 -21.52 1.99 9.25
C LEU A 95 -22.16 2.71 10.47
N GLN A 96 -22.67 3.92 10.29
CA GLN A 96 -23.28 4.71 11.37
C GLN A 96 -24.76 4.39 11.57
N SER A 97 -25.47 4.03 10.49
CA SER A 97 -26.95 3.99 10.49
C SER A 97 -27.52 2.57 10.54
N LEU A 98 -26.74 1.55 10.21
CA LEU A 98 -27.20 0.16 10.21
C LEU A 98 -26.69 -0.57 11.46
N GLN A 99 -27.61 -0.92 12.36
CA GLN A 99 -27.38 -1.82 13.51
C GLN A 99 -27.43 -3.31 13.10
N GLU A 100 -27.10 -3.66 11.86
CA GLU A 100 -27.05 -5.08 11.50
C GLU A 100 -25.84 -5.76 12.16
N PRO A 101 -25.98 -7.02 12.64
CA PRO A 101 -24.84 -7.82 13.10
C PRO A 101 -23.77 -7.87 12.01
N TRP A 102 -22.50 -7.75 12.40
CA TRP A 102 -21.36 -7.75 11.47
C TRP A 102 -21.33 -8.99 10.57
N ASP A 103 -21.89 -10.11 11.05
CA ASP A 103 -22.02 -11.38 10.33
C ASP A 103 -22.98 -11.31 9.12
N SER A 104 -23.87 -10.31 9.07
CA SER A 104 -24.81 -10.07 7.95
C SER A 104 -24.19 -9.23 6.83
N ILE A 105 -23.16 -8.45 7.16
CA ILE A 105 -22.50 -7.53 6.23
C ILE A 105 -21.37 -8.29 5.54
N PHE A 106 -21.72 -9.01 4.48
CA PHE A 106 -20.77 -9.63 3.58
C PHE A 106 -19.97 -8.52 2.86
N PHE A 107 -18.86 -8.08 3.45
CA PHE A 107 -17.88 -7.23 2.76
C PHE A 107 -17.15 -8.07 1.71
N ALA A 108 -17.83 -8.35 0.60
CA ALA A 108 -17.19 -8.87 -0.59
C ALA A 108 -16.77 -7.69 -1.46
N GLU A 109 -15.63 -7.07 -1.12
CA GLU A 109 -14.85 -6.33 -2.11
C GLU A 109 -13.38 -6.73 -2.09
N ILE A 110 -13.03 -7.45 -3.15
CA ILE A 110 -11.71 -7.96 -3.49
C ILE A 110 -10.69 -6.87 -3.89
N HIS A 111 -11.04 -5.59 -3.82
CA HIS A 111 -10.14 -4.47 -4.13
C HIS A 111 -10.64 -3.15 -3.48
N LEU A 112 -9.98 -2.67 -2.43
CA LEU A 112 -10.05 -1.25 -2.07
C LEU A 112 -9.30 -0.44 -3.15
N ARG A 113 -10.05 0.22 -4.04
CA ARG A 113 -9.52 1.28 -4.91
C ARG A 113 -10.27 2.57 -4.59
N SER A 114 -9.51 3.66 -4.50
CA SER A 114 -9.99 5.03 -4.24
C SER A 114 -11.10 5.42 -5.22
N GLY A 115 -12.26 5.81 -4.69
CA GLY A 115 -13.18 6.71 -5.39
C GLY A 115 -12.63 8.12 -5.29
N TYR A 116 -12.57 8.85 -6.40
CA TYR A 116 -12.28 10.29 -6.31
C TYR A 116 -13.40 10.97 -5.53
N ALA A 117 -13.10 12.12 -4.93
CA ALA A 117 -14.13 13.01 -4.46
C ALA A 117 -15.01 13.41 -5.66
N LEU A 118 -16.25 12.93 -5.69
CA LEU A 118 -17.30 13.67 -6.34
C LEU A 118 -17.24 15.09 -5.80
N GLN A 119 -17.25 16.09 -6.70
CA GLN A 119 -17.30 17.50 -6.34
C GLN A 119 -18.21 17.65 -5.12
N THR A 120 -17.62 18.16 -4.03
CA THR A 120 -18.35 18.45 -2.80
C THR A 120 -19.51 19.34 -3.16
N PHE A 121 -20.71 18.75 -3.23
CA PHE A 121 -21.93 19.51 -3.18
C PHE A 121 -21.83 20.38 -1.94
N ALA A 122 -22.02 21.68 -2.13
CA ALA A 122 -22.11 22.70 -1.10
C ALA A 122 -23.37 22.53 -0.23
N GLY A 123 -23.65 21.30 0.19
CA GLY A 123 -24.57 20.97 1.27
C GLY A 123 -23.72 20.62 2.48
N GLN A 124 -24.06 21.20 3.63
CA GLN A 124 -23.37 21.14 4.93
C GLN A 124 -23.25 19.71 5.53
N ALA A 125 -22.72 18.74 4.80
CA ALA A 125 -22.31 17.46 5.36
C ALA A 125 -20.87 17.62 5.86
N ALA A 126 -20.76 17.91 7.16
CA ALA A 126 -19.49 18.10 7.86
C ALA A 126 -18.49 17.00 7.45
N GLN A 127 -17.35 17.43 6.91
CA GLN A 127 -16.23 16.56 6.62
C GLN A 127 -15.82 15.89 7.94
N VAL A 128 -16.15 14.61 8.10
CA VAL A 128 -15.92 13.90 9.35
C VAL A 128 -14.42 13.89 9.60
N SER A 129 -13.96 14.49 10.71
CA SER A 129 -12.52 14.57 10.98
C SER A 129 -11.94 13.15 11.10
N PHE A 130 -10.71 12.97 10.63
CA PHE A 130 -10.01 11.69 10.77
C PHE A 130 -10.02 11.18 12.22
N MET A 131 -9.91 12.08 13.20
CA MET A 131 -9.99 11.74 14.62
C MET A 131 -11.36 11.21 15.03
N HIS A 132 -12.44 11.76 14.46
CA HIS A 132 -13.77 11.23 14.68
C HIS A 132 -13.90 9.81 14.10
N ILE A 133 -13.47 9.57 12.86
CA ILE A 133 -13.48 8.24 12.23
C ILE A 133 -12.62 7.25 13.04
N TYR A 134 -11.41 7.65 13.43
CA TYR A 134 -10.52 6.84 14.26
C TYR A 134 -11.14 6.51 15.62
N GLY A 135 -11.86 7.46 16.24
CA GLY A 135 -12.58 7.26 17.51
C GLY A 135 -13.74 6.25 17.40
N GLN A 136 -14.40 6.15 16.24
CA GLN A 136 -15.46 5.16 16.03
C GLN A 136 -14.95 3.72 16.09
N ARG A 137 -13.64 3.46 15.93
CA ARG A 137 -13.06 2.11 16.04
C ARG A 137 -13.35 1.42 17.38
N VAL A 138 -13.55 2.20 18.44
CA VAL A 138 -13.84 1.68 19.79
C VAL A 138 -15.21 0.96 19.81
N ARG A 139 -16.13 1.42 18.96
CA ARG A 139 -17.53 0.95 18.91
C ARG A 139 -17.72 -0.27 18.02
N VAL A 140 -16.74 -0.62 17.20
CA VAL A 140 -16.81 -1.76 16.29
C VAL A 140 -15.98 -2.95 16.81
N PRO A 141 -16.34 -4.20 16.48
CA PRO A 141 -15.48 -5.36 16.69
C PRO A 141 -14.12 -5.16 16.03
N GLY A 142 -13.06 -5.69 16.65
CA GLY A 142 -11.71 -5.51 16.14
C GLY A 142 -11.45 -6.48 14.99
N ALA A 143 -11.07 -5.99 13.82
CA ALA A 143 -10.50 -6.84 12.77
C ALA A 143 -9.08 -7.30 13.12
N VAL A 144 -8.71 -8.47 12.60
CA VAL A 144 -7.32 -8.94 12.55
C VAL A 144 -6.61 -8.21 11.40
N ILE A 145 -5.43 -7.67 11.66
CA ILE A 145 -4.57 -7.05 10.66
C ILE A 145 -3.34 -7.94 10.48
N ILE A 146 -3.02 -8.28 9.24
CA ILE A 146 -1.83 -9.02 8.85
C ILE A 146 -1.08 -8.19 7.81
N ASP A 147 0.04 -7.59 8.22
CA ASP A 147 0.96 -6.92 7.33
C ASP A 147 2.00 -7.88 6.78
N VAL A 148 1.90 -8.12 5.47
CA VAL A 148 2.64 -9.13 4.75
C VAL A 148 3.95 -8.55 4.21
N GLY A 149 4.97 -8.48 5.08
CA GLY A 149 6.32 -8.06 4.69
C GLY A 149 7.18 -9.23 4.22
N SER A 150 8.03 -9.01 3.21
CA SER A 150 8.89 -10.08 2.64
C SER A 150 9.98 -10.57 3.60
N GLY A 151 10.48 -9.73 4.49
CA GLY A 151 11.40 -10.14 5.57
C GLY A 151 10.67 -10.55 6.83
N TYR A 152 9.74 -9.70 7.29
CA TYR A 152 8.96 -9.91 8.51
C TYR A 152 7.50 -9.57 8.27
N CYS A 153 6.60 -10.47 8.63
CA CYS A 153 5.19 -10.18 8.74
C CYS A 153 4.91 -9.62 10.14
N LYS A 154 3.92 -8.74 10.22
CA LYS A 154 3.44 -8.16 11.48
C LYS A 154 1.96 -8.43 11.55
N TYR A 155 1.45 -8.78 12.71
CA TYR A 155 0.04 -9.10 12.87
C TYR A 155 -0.47 -8.61 14.21
N GLY A 156 -1.76 -8.31 14.28
CA GLY A 156 -2.39 -7.85 15.50
C GLY A 156 -3.81 -7.40 15.30
N TRP A 157 -4.36 -6.77 16.33
CA TRP A 157 -5.74 -6.28 16.30
C TRP A 157 -5.81 -4.81 15.91
N SER A 158 -6.78 -4.47 15.08
CA SER A 158 -7.11 -3.09 14.68
C SER A 158 -7.44 -2.14 15.83
N LYS A 159 -7.67 -2.66 17.04
CA LYS A 159 -7.92 -1.86 18.25
C LYS A 159 -6.64 -1.28 18.86
N TYR A 160 -5.47 -1.86 18.56
CA TYR A 160 -4.20 -1.47 19.15
C TYR A 160 -3.40 -0.51 18.26
N SER A 161 -2.50 0.25 18.88
CA SER A 161 -1.59 1.19 18.19
C SER A 161 -0.36 0.51 17.61
N SER A 162 -0.11 -0.75 17.96
CA SER A 162 1.04 -1.53 17.50
C SER A 162 0.65 -2.98 17.19
N PRO A 163 1.43 -3.68 16.36
CA PRO A 163 1.23 -5.11 16.13
C PRO A 163 1.28 -5.90 17.45
N SER A 164 0.49 -6.97 17.52
CA SER A 164 0.51 -7.93 18.63
C SER A 164 1.68 -8.90 18.52
N GLY A 165 2.19 -9.12 17.30
CA GLY A 165 3.34 -9.98 17.05
C GLY A 165 4.00 -9.73 15.71
N ARG A 166 5.17 -10.34 15.52
CA ARG A 166 5.93 -10.37 14.27
C ARG A 166 6.53 -11.76 14.04
N SER A 167 6.72 -12.14 12.79
CA SER A 167 7.34 -13.43 12.42
C SER A 167 8.26 -13.28 11.22
N ALA A 168 9.30 -14.11 11.17
CA ALA A 168 10.34 -14.03 10.14
C ALA A 168 9.85 -14.67 8.85
N THR A 169 9.12 -13.89 8.05
CA THR A 169 8.43 -14.33 6.83
C THR A 169 9.26 -15.27 5.98
N PHE A 170 10.42 -14.78 5.52
CA PHE A 170 11.23 -15.51 4.56
C PHE A 170 11.81 -16.81 5.14
N MET A 171 12.18 -16.78 6.42
CA MET A 171 12.76 -17.95 7.10
C MET A 171 11.71 -19.02 7.41
N GLU A 172 10.50 -18.60 7.81
CA GLU A 172 9.46 -19.53 8.26
C GLU A 172 8.56 -20.02 7.13
N PHE A 173 8.29 -19.17 6.14
CA PHE A 173 7.28 -19.42 5.11
C PHE A 173 7.81 -19.30 3.68
N GLY A 174 9.07 -18.87 3.51
CA GLY A 174 9.66 -18.57 2.21
C GLY A 174 9.05 -17.34 1.54
N ASN A 175 9.03 -17.33 0.21
CA ASN A 175 8.46 -16.22 -0.54
C ASN A 175 6.92 -16.29 -0.56
N ILE A 176 6.28 -15.65 0.40
CA ILE A 176 4.81 -15.51 0.49
C ILE A 176 4.22 -14.51 -0.50
N MET A 177 5.06 -13.76 -1.22
CA MET A 177 4.58 -12.96 -2.34
C MET A 177 4.28 -13.82 -3.55
N SER A 178 4.71 -15.09 -3.58
CA SER A 178 4.34 -16.05 -4.63
C SER A 178 2.90 -16.54 -4.43
N PRO A 179 2.06 -16.55 -5.48
CA PRO A 179 0.65 -16.92 -5.40
C PRO A 179 0.45 -18.45 -5.28
N MET A 180 1.07 -19.08 -4.28
CA MET A 180 0.98 -20.51 -4.02
C MET A 180 -0.02 -20.76 -2.88
N PRO A 181 -1.23 -21.32 -3.16
CA PRO A 181 -2.28 -21.47 -2.15
C PRO A 181 -1.86 -22.27 -0.91
N SER A 182 -1.09 -23.35 -1.09
CA SER A 182 -0.61 -24.17 0.03
C SER A 182 0.30 -23.38 0.98
N ARG A 183 1.19 -22.55 0.43
CA ARG A 183 2.09 -21.69 1.21
C ARG A 183 1.31 -20.58 1.92
N LEU A 184 0.39 -19.93 1.22
CA LEU A 184 -0.48 -18.90 1.81
C LEU A 184 -1.37 -19.48 2.91
N GLY A 185 -1.92 -20.68 2.71
CA GLY A 185 -2.75 -21.37 3.71
C GLY A 185 -1.96 -21.72 4.96
N HIS A 186 -0.76 -22.27 4.80
CA HIS A 186 0.15 -22.51 5.93
C HIS A 186 0.53 -21.20 6.63
N PHE A 187 0.82 -20.14 5.89
CA PHE A 187 1.11 -18.82 6.44
C PHE A 187 -0.05 -18.28 7.28
N PHE A 188 -1.24 -18.12 6.69
CA PHE A 188 -2.38 -17.51 7.37
C PHE A 188 -2.88 -18.36 8.55
N SER A 189 -2.91 -19.69 8.43
CA SER A 189 -3.30 -20.58 9.53
C SER A 189 -2.33 -20.48 10.71
N THR A 190 -1.02 -20.40 10.43
CA THR A 190 0.01 -20.21 11.47
C THR A 190 -0.19 -18.87 12.19
N ILE A 191 -0.40 -17.78 11.45
CA ILE A 191 -0.61 -16.45 12.04
C ILE A 191 -1.90 -16.42 12.88
N CYS A 192 -3.02 -16.96 12.37
CA CYS A 192 -4.28 -17.01 13.12
C CYS A 192 -4.15 -17.85 14.39
N SER A 193 -3.42 -18.97 14.33
CA SER A 193 -3.14 -19.81 15.50
C SER A 193 -2.31 -19.08 16.55
N ARG A 194 -1.27 -18.34 16.14
CA ARG A 194 -0.45 -17.50 17.05
C ARG A 194 -1.27 -16.38 17.70
N MET A 195 -2.23 -15.83 16.97
CA MET A 195 -3.18 -14.85 17.49
C MET A 195 -4.29 -15.46 18.34
N GLN A 196 -4.40 -16.79 18.41
CA GLN A 196 -5.49 -17.52 19.06
C GLN A 196 -6.88 -17.11 18.52
N VAL A 197 -6.95 -16.82 17.21
CA VAL A 197 -8.18 -16.39 16.54
C VAL A 197 -8.82 -17.57 15.80
N LYS A 198 -10.12 -17.75 16.02
CA LYS A 198 -10.96 -18.59 15.17
C LYS A 198 -11.33 -17.81 13.92
N THR A 199 -10.84 -18.26 12.77
CA THR A 199 -10.92 -17.54 11.48
C THR A 199 -12.34 -17.15 11.09
N TYR A 200 -13.32 -18.00 11.38
CA TYR A 200 -14.73 -17.75 11.10
C TYR A 200 -15.41 -16.67 11.95
N THR A 201 -14.72 -16.09 12.93
CA THR A 201 -15.33 -15.11 13.86
C THR A 201 -14.86 -13.68 13.61
N GLN A 202 -13.82 -13.46 12.81
CA GLN A 202 -13.20 -12.14 12.66
C GLN A 202 -12.89 -11.79 11.21
N PRO A 203 -13.17 -10.55 10.76
CA PRO A 203 -12.68 -10.07 9.48
C PRO A 203 -11.16 -9.92 9.51
N ILE A 204 -10.51 -10.17 8.37
CA ILE A 204 -9.05 -10.07 8.22
C ILE A 204 -8.70 -8.98 7.20
N VAL A 205 -7.88 -8.03 7.62
CA VAL A 205 -7.26 -7.02 6.77
C VAL A 205 -5.83 -7.47 6.48
N VAL A 206 -5.48 -7.59 5.20
CA VAL A 206 -4.17 -7.99 4.74
C VAL A 206 -3.51 -6.83 4.03
N SER A 207 -2.33 -6.37 4.47
CA SER A 207 -1.56 -5.39 3.71
C SER A 207 -0.49 -6.03 2.85
N VAL A 208 -0.48 -5.68 1.57
CA VAL A 208 0.45 -6.18 0.56
C VAL A 208 1.29 -5.03 -0.01
N PRO A 209 2.56 -5.30 -0.37
CA PRO A 209 3.40 -4.30 -1.02
C PRO A 209 2.85 -3.97 -2.41
N ILE A 210 3.22 -2.77 -2.90
CA ILE A 210 3.13 -2.52 -4.33
C ILE A 210 4.32 -3.21 -4.98
N CYS A 211 4.03 -4.20 -5.81
CA CYS A 211 5.02 -4.81 -6.67
C CYS A 211 4.95 -4.07 -8.01
N HIS A 212 5.93 -3.22 -8.29
CA HIS A 212 6.23 -2.83 -9.66
C HIS A 212 7.37 -3.73 -10.13
N ARG A 213 7.12 -4.45 -11.22
CA ARG A 213 8.14 -5.16 -11.99
C ARG A 213 7.90 -4.75 -13.43
N ASP A 214 8.25 -3.51 -13.72
CA ASP A 214 7.94 -2.82 -14.96
C ASP A 214 6.42 -2.67 -15.14
N ASP A 215 5.93 -1.62 -15.79
CA ASP A 215 4.50 -1.48 -16.14
C ASP A 215 4.10 -2.44 -17.27
N THR A 216 4.56 -3.69 -17.17
CA THR A 216 4.19 -4.77 -18.05
C THR A 216 2.85 -5.34 -17.60
N GLU A 217 2.05 -5.80 -18.57
CA GLU A 217 0.83 -6.58 -18.29
C GLU A 217 1.10 -7.73 -17.31
N SER A 218 2.34 -8.25 -17.30
CA SER A 218 2.79 -9.32 -16.40
C SER A 218 2.78 -8.92 -14.92
N ALA A 219 3.17 -7.70 -14.55
CA ALA A 219 3.18 -7.22 -13.17
C ALA A 219 1.75 -6.95 -12.65
N LYS A 220 0.90 -6.39 -13.53
CA LYS A 220 -0.53 -6.23 -13.26
C LYS A 220 -1.19 -7.60 -13.04
N ALA A 221 -0.94 -8.56 -13.92
CA ALA A 221 -1.45 -9.93 -13.81
C ALA A 221 -0.97 -10.61 -12.53
N TYR A 222 0.31 -10.47 -12.17
CA TYR A 222 0.87 -11.03 -10.95
C TYR A 222 0.18 -10.49 -9.69
N THR A 223 -0.05 -9.18 -9.62
CA THR A 223 -0.74 -8.55 -8.49
C THR A 223 -2.18 -9.04 -8.36
N ILE A 224 -2.87 -9.24 -9.49
CA ILE A 224 -4.23 -9.80 -9.51
C ILE A 224 -4.19 -11.24 -8.99
N GLN A 225 -3.31 -12.08 -9.53
CA GLN A 225 -3.17 -13.48 -9.11
C GLN A 225 -2.83 -13.62 -7.62
N LEU A 226 -1.92 -12.78 -7.10
CA LEU A 226 -1.59 -12.78 -5.67
C LEU A 226 -2.80 -12.44 -4.81
N LYS A 227 -3.58 -11.42 -5.20
CA LYS A 227 -4.79 -11.04 -4.48
C LYS A 227 -5.82 -12.16 -4.51
N GLU A 228 -6.11 -12.71 -5.68
CA GLU A 228 -7.05 -13.83 -5.83
C GLU A 228 -6.64 -15.05 -5.00
N ALA A 229 -5.35 -15.39 -5.01
CA ALA A 229 -4.82 -16.47 -4.18
C ALA A 229 -5.00 -16.20 -2.68
N ILE A 230 -4.75 -14.96 -2.21
CA ILE A 230 -5.00 -14.55 -0.82
C ILE A 230 -6.48 -14.69 -0.48
N TYR A 231 -7.37 -14.20 -1.35
CA TYR A 231 -8.81 -14.28 -1.14
C TYR A 231 -9.30 -15.72 -1.06
N SER A 232 -8.98 -16.54 -2.06
CA SER A 232 -9.36 -17.96 -2.09
C SER A 232 -8.90 -18.64 -0.80
N THR A 233 -7.62 -18.48 -0.45
CA THR A 233 -7.05 -19.11 0.74
C THR A 233 -7.78 -18.72 2.02
N LEU A 234 -8.06 -17.44 2.23
CA LEU A 234 -8.69 -16.95 3.46
C LEU A 234 -10.19 -17.31 3.51
N PHE A 235 -10.89 -17.30 2.39
CA PHE A 235 -12.28 -17.77 2.33
C PHE A 235 -12.39 -19.28 2.51
N ASP A 236 -11.45 -20.07 1.99
CA ASP A 236 -11.35 -21.52 2.24
C ASP A 236 -11.12 -21.81 3.74
N MET A 237 -10.49 -20.87 4.46
CA MET A 237 -10.36 -20.88 5.93
C MET A 237 -11.61 -20.38 6.67
N ASN A 238 -12.73 -20.18 5.97
CA ASN A 238 -14.00 -19.66 6.47
C ASN A 238 -13.95 -18.24 7.06
N VAL A 239 -13.00 -17.40 6.65
CA VAL A 239 -12.95 -16.01 7.11
C VAL A 239 -14.19 -15.24 6.61
N PRO A 240 -14.95 -14.56 7.49
CA PRO A 240 -16.23 -13.94 7.11
C PRO A 240 -16.08 -12.77 6.14
N ALA A 241 -14.99 -12.01 6.24
CA ALA A 241 -14.67 -10.93 5.31
C ALA A 241 -13.16 -10.69 5.24
N VAL A 242 -12.68 -10.40 4.02
CA VAL A 242 -11.26 -10.17 3.74
C VAL A 242 -11.10 -8.85 3.03
N CYS A 243 -10.16 -8.02 3.50
CA CYS A 243 -9.82 -6.75 2.87
C CYS A 243 -8.33 -6.71 2.56
N VAL A 244 -7.95 -6.58 1.29
CA VAL A 244 -6.53 -6.43 0.90
C VAL A 244 -6.24 -4.96 0.61
N VAL A 245 -5.25 -4.41 1.33
CA VAL A 245 -4.89 -2.99 1.28
C VAL A 245 -3.43 -2.83 0.90
N ASN A 246 -3.10 -1.69 0.31
CA ASN A 246 -1.76 -1.33 -0.07
C ASN A 246 -0.95 -0.79 1.13
N GLN A 247 0.24 -1.36 1.35
CA GLN A 247 1.16 -0.92 2.42
C GLN A 247 1.50 0.57 2.36
N ALA A 248 1.74 1.12 1.15
CA ALA A 248 2.10 2.53 0.98
C ALA A 248 0.92 3.45 1.38
N THR A 249 -0.30 3.11 0.97
CA THR A 249 -1.50 3.85 1.36
C THR A 249 -1.71 3.84 2.88
N LEU A 250 -1.51 2.68 3.52
CA LEU A 250 -1.60 2.58 4.98
C LEU A 250 -0.53 3.42 5.68
N ALA A 251 0.70 3.46 5.18
CA ALA A 251 1.77 4.30 5.72
C ALA A 251 1.42 5.80 5.63
N LEU A 252 0.85 6.23 4.51
CA LEU A 252 0.39 7.60 4.32
C LEU A 252 -0.73 7.96 5.32
N PHE A 253 -1.70 7.06 5.51
CA PHE A 253 -2.78 7.24 6.47
C PHE A 253 -2.29 7.25 7.92
N ALA A 254 -1.29 6.43 8.25
CA ALA A 254 -0.64 6.46 9.56
C ALA A 254 0.06 7.82 9.81
N ALA A 255 0.61 8.44 8.76
CA ALA A 255 1.14 9.80 8.79
C ALA A 255 0.05 10.90 8.77
N ARG A 256 -1.24 10.54 8.85
CA ARG A 256 -2.40 11.45 8.81
C ARG A 256 -2.45 12.32 7.56
N ARG A 257 -1.96 11.78 6.44
CA ARG A 257 -2.02 12.40 5.11
C ARG A 257 -2.86 11.55 4.18
N THR A 258 -3.42 12.19 3.16
CA THR A 258 -4.13 11.51 2.06
C THR A 258 -3.45 11.70 0.73
N SER A 259 -2.48 12.61 0.64
CA SER A 259 -1.67 12.86 -0.56
C SER A 259 -0.21 13.02 -0.18
N GLY A 260 0.69 12.60 -1.05
CA GLY A 260 2.15 12.66 -0.89
C GLY A 260 2.87 11.51 -1.59
N ILE A 261 4.19 11.51 -1.54
CA ILE A 261 5.04 10.41 -2.01
C ILE A 261 5.43 9.54 -0.82
N VAL A 262 5.16 8.24 -0.89
CA VAL A 262 5.57 7.28 0.14
C VAL A 262 6.81 6.55 -0.32
N VAL A 263 7.87 6.62 0.49
CA VAL A 263 9.14 5.92 0.25
C VAL A 263 9.26 4.81 1.27
N ASN A 264 8.94 3.58 0.84
CA ASN A 264 8.97 2.39 1.70
C ASN A 264 10.28 1.62 1.51
N VAL A 265 11.18 1.72 2.48
CA VAL A 265 12.49 1.03 2.50
C VAL A 265 12.32 -0.32 3.22
N GLY A 266 11.98 -1.33 2.44
CA GLY A 266 11.63 -2.67 2.91
C GLY A 266 12.82 -3.61 3.10
N PHE A 267 12.53 -4.92 3.17
CA PHE A 267 13.55 -5.94 3.35
C PHE A 267 14.31 -6.28 2.05
N HIS A 268 13.61 -6.47 0.93
CA HIS A 268 14.23 -6.77 -0.36
C HIS A 268 14.38 -5.56 -1.28
N GLN A 269 13.47 -4.59 -1.18
CA GLN A 269 13.36 -3.48 -2.12
C GLN A 269 12.97 -2.19 -1.42
N THR A 270 13.23 -1.07 -2.09
CA THR A 270 12.72 0.26 -1.74
C THR A 270 11.72 0.68 -2.81
N SER A 271 10.54 1.15 -2.42
CA SER A 271 9.51 1.62 -3.37
C SER A 271 9.15 3.08 -3.13
N VAL A 272 9.08 3.87 -4.18
CA VAL A 272 8.63 5.27 -4.19
C VAL A 272 7.26 5.32 -4.85
N VAL A 273 6.23 5.68 -4.08
CA VAL A 273 4.83 5.57 -4.48
C VAL A 273 4.15 6.93 -4.41
N PRO A 274 3.80 7.55 -5.53
CA PRO A 274 2.99 8.76 -5.54
C PRO A 274 1.53 8.42 -5.21
N ILE A 275 0.96 9.09 -4.21
CA ILE A 275 -0.42 8.90 -3.78
C ILE A 275 -1.13 10.25 -3.74
N LEU A 276 -2.25 10.37 -4.44
CA LEU A 276 -3.10 11.56 -4.43
C LEU A 276 -4.50 11.17 -3.96
N HIS A 277 -5.00 11.83 -2.91
CA HIS A 277 -6.33 11.56 -2.33
C HIS A 277 -6.59 10.06 -2.05
N GLY A 278 -5.58 9.37 -1.52
CA GLY A 278 -5.61 7.95 -1.20
C GLY A 278 -5.50 7.02 -2.41
N LYS A 279 -5.35 7.55 -3.63
CA LYS A 279 -5.15 6.79 -4.86
C LYS A 279 -3.67 6.75 -5.22
N VAL A 280 -3.15 5.55 -5.48
CA VAL A 280 -1.83 5.39 -6.10
C VAL A 280 -1.89 5.91 -7.53
N MET A 281 -0.98 6.81 -7.88
CA MET A 281 -0.90 7.45 -9.19
C MET A 281 -0.08 6.59 -10.14
N HIS A 282 -0.67 5.49 -10.61
CA HIS A 282 0.01 4.56 -11.52
C HIS A 282 0.49 5.24 -12.82
N GLN A 283 -0.23 6.24 -13.32
CA GLN A 283 0.20 6.97 -14.52
C GLN A 283 1.46 7.83 -14.35
N VAL A 284 1.84 8.15 -13.11
CA VAL A 284 3.08 8.88 -12.78
C VAL A 284 4.29 7.93 -12.75
N GLY A 285 4.04 6.61 -12.65
CA GLY A 285 5.08 5.62 -12.41
C GLY A 285 5.32 5.38 -10.91
N ILE A 286 5.87 4.20 -10.62
CA ILE A 286 6.24 3.76 -9.27
C ILE A 286 7.67 3.26 -9.35
N GLU A 287 8.59 3.97 -8.71
CA GLU A 287 10.00 3.55 -8.71
C GLU A 287 10.21 2.44 -7.69
N VAL A 288 10.81 1.32 -8.11
CA VAL A 288 11.16 0.21 -7.22
C VAL A 288 12.61 -0.18 -7.42
N GLU A 289 13.42 0.11 -6.40
CA GLU A 289 14.84 -0.20 -6.40
C GLU A 289 15.11 -1.51 -5.67
N GLY A 290 15.96 -2.36 -6.24
CA GLY A 290 16.41 -3.64 -5.68
C GLY A 290 17.30 -3.53 -4.43
N VAL A 291 17.21 -2.40 -3.72
CA VAL A 291 17.98 -2.10 -2.52
C VAL A 291 17.04 -2.07 -1.33
N GLY A 292 17.23 -3.02 -0.41
CA GLY A 292 16.49 -3.09 0.86
C GLY A 292 17.38 -3.60 1.99
N ALA A 293 16.80 -3.88 3.17
CA ALA A 293 17.54 -4.31 4.36
C ALA A 293 18.48 -5.50 4.12
N LEU A 294 18.10 -6.47 3.29
CA LEU A 294 18.92 -7.64 2.97
C LEU A 294 20.22 -7.23 2.25
N LYS A 295 20.13 -6.32 1.29
CA LYS A 295 21.29 -5.80 0.55
C LYS A 295 22.21 -4.98 1.47
N LEU A 296 21.64 -4.14 2.33
CA LEU A 296 22.41 -3.38 3.33
C LEU A 296 23.14 -4.31 4.31
N THR A 297 22.45 -5.37 4.77
CA THR A 297 23.05 -6.35 5.69
C THR A 297 24.17 -7.15 5.01
N GLY A 298 23.99 -7.54 3.74
CA GLY A 298 25.03 -8.18 2.95
C GLY A 298 26.25 -7.29 2.75
N TYR A 299 26.03 -6.02 2.37
CA TYR A 299 27.12 -5.06 2.22
C TYR A 299 27.92 -4.87 3.53
N LEU A 300 27.23 -4.72 4.67
CA LEU A 300 27.90 -4.62 5.97
C LEU A 300 28.75 -5.85 6.27
N ARG A 301 28.21 -7.06 6.05
CA ARG A 301 28.97 -8.31 6.22
C ARG A 301 30.24 -8.28 5.36
N ASP A 302 30.11 -7.96 4.08
CA ASP A 302 31.25 -7.99 3.15
C ASP A 302 32.33 -6.98 3.58
N ARG A 303 31.94 -5.81 4.12
CA ARG A 303 32.89 -4.83 4.70
C ARG A 303 33.55 -5.32 5.99
N MET A 304 32.78 -5.96 6.87
CA MET A 304 33.31 -6.56 8.10
C MET A 304 34.33 -7.66 7.78
N GLU A 305 34.06 -8.51 6.79
CA GLU A 305 34.98 -9.56 6.32
C GLU A 305 36.28 -8.96 5.77
N GLN A 306 36.21 -7.86 5.00
CA GLN A 306 37.39 -7.14 4.50
C GLN A 306 38.29 -6.60 5.62
N LYS A 307 37.73 -6.31 6.80
CA LYS A 307 38.49 -5.90 8.00
C LYS A 307 38.82 -7.06 8.95
N ASN A 308 38.63 -8.31 8.52
CA ASN A 308 38.83 -9.51 9.34
C ASN A 308 37.97 -9.54 10.62
N ILE A 309 36.80 -8.90 10.60
CA ILE A 309 35.82 -8.97 11.69
C ILE A 309 34.91 -10.17 11.43
N HIS A 310 35.18 -11.27 12.11
CA HIS A 310 34.41 -12.51 11.96
C HIS A 310 33.09 -12.43 12.73
N VAL A 311 31.99 -12.79 12.06
CA VAL A 311 30.63 -12.82 12.62
C VAL A 311 30.04 -14.22 12.49
N GLY A 312 29.30 -14.67 13.50
CA GLY A 312 28.72 -16.02 13.52
C GLY A 312 27.50 -16.19 12.62
N SER A 313 26.76 -15.11 12.34
CA SER A 313 25.52 -15.18 11.56
C SER A 313 25.09 -13.85 10.92
N LEU A 314 24.26 -13.91 9.88
CA LEU A 314 23.59 -12.73 9.32
C LEU A 314 22.65 -12.04 10.33
N TYR A 315 22.18 -12.75 11.36
CA TYR A 315 21.38 -12.16 12.43
C TYR A 315 22.21 -11.18 13.26
N THR A 316 23.47 -11.52 13.52
CA THR A 316 24.44 -10.66 14.21
C THR A 316 24.76 -9.43 13.38
N VAL A 317 25.06 -9.60 12.09
CA VAL A 317 25.28 -8.47 11.17
C VAL A 317 24.07 -7.54 11.12
N ARG A 318 22.85 -8.11 11.03
CA ARG A 318 21.62 -7.32 11.09
C ARG A 318 21.51 -6.54 12.40
N THR A 319 21.81 -7.18 13.54
CA THR A 319 21.76 -6.54 14.86
C THR A 319 22.74 -5.38 14.92
N LEU A 320 23.97 -5.56 14.43
CA LEU A 320 24.97 -4.50 14.33
C LEU A 320 24.49 -3.37 13.41
N LYS A 321 23.92 -3.69 12.24
CA LYS A 321 23.33 -2.70 11.34
C LYS A 321 22.25 -1.86 12.04
N GLU A 322 21.33 -2.50 12.76
CA GLU A 322 20.23 -1.82 13.44
C GLU A 322 20.67 -0.95 14.63
N ASN A 323 21.84 -1.22 15.22
CA ASN A 323 22.32 -0.50 16.40
C ASN A 323 23.49 0.48 16.13
N LEU A 324 24.30 0.24 15.09
CA LEU A 324 25.51 1.02 14.81
C LEU A 324 25.46 1.80 13.50
N CYS A 325 24.73 1.33 12.49
CA CYS A 325 24.70 2.00 11.18
C CYS A 325 23.78 3.22 11.17
N TYR A 326 24.11 4.16 10.29
CA TYR A 326 23.37 5.41 10.09
C TYR A 326 23.63 5.93 8.67
N VAL A 327 22.99 7.03 8.30
CA VAL A 327 23.21 7.75 7.04
C VAL A 327 23.91 9.07 7.36
N ALA A 328 25.06 9.31 6.75
CA ALA A 328 25.79 10.57 6.90
C ALA A 328 25.12 11.70 6.10
N LEU A 329 25.10 12.92 6.65
CA LEU A 329 24.57 14.11 5.96
C LEU A 329 25.47 14.57 4.80
N ASN A 330 26.78 14.34 4.92
CA ASN A 330 27.77 14.53 3.86
C ASN A 330 28.75 13.37 3.93
N TYR A 331 28.66 12.45 2.97
CA TYR A 331 29.48 11.25 2.92
C TYR A 331 30.99 11.56 2.92
N GLU A 332 31.44 12.48 2.07
CA GLU A 332 32.86 12.82 1.94
C GLU A 332 33.43 13.45 3.21
N ALA A 333 32.67 14.32 3.86
CA ALA A 333 33.09 14.90 5.13
C ALA A 333 33.15 13.84 6.24
N GLU A 334 32.28 12.84 6.22
CA GLU A 334 32.23 11.78 7.23
C GLU A 334 33.43 10.84 7.16
N LEU A 335 34.01 10.62 5.96
CA LEU A 335 35.24 9.83 5.77
C LEU A 335 36.44 10.39 6.55
N SER A 336 36.44 11.69 6.88
CA SER A 336 37.53 12.34 7.60
C SER A 336 37.39 12.29 9.13
N LYS A 337 36.28 11.74 9.65
CA LYS A 337 35.98 11.74 11.09
C LYS A 337 36.31 10.40 11.73
N ASP A 338 36.64 10.46 13.03
CA ASP A 338 36.59 9.25 13.86
C ASP A 338 35.12 8.87 14.10
N THR A 339 34.73 7.74 13.53
CA THR A 339 33.37 7.21 13.55
C THR A 339 33.30 5.87 14.28
N GLU A 340 34.31 5.53 15.08
CA GLU A 340 34.32 4.27 15.82
C GLU A 340 33.15 4.19 16.81
N ALA A 341 32.45 3.05 16.82
CA ALA A 341 31.52 2.70 17.87
C ALA A 341 31.43 1.19 18.05
N SER A 342 31.21 0.78 19.30
CA SER A 342 31.10 -0.62 19.67
C SER A 342 29.70 -0.99 20.13
N PHE A 343 29.27 -2.21 19.80
CA PHE A 343 28.03 -2.78 20.30
C PHE A 343 28.26 -4.22 20.76
N ARG A 344 27.63 -4.59 21.88
CA ARG A 344 27.71 -5.95 22.41
C ARG A 344 26.53 -6.78 21.90
N VAL A 345 26.80 -7.80 21.11
CA VAL A 345 25.81 -8.79 20.71
C VAL A 345 25.78 -9.90 21.74
N ALA A 346 24.57 -10.24 22.21
CA ALA A 346 24.38 -11.38 23.12
C ALA A 346 24.96 -12.65 22.47
N SER A 347 25.64 -13.50 23.25
CA SER A 347 26.39 -14.69 22.81
C SER A 347 27.65 -14.52 21.93
N GLU A 348 27.83 -13.39 21.24
CA GLU A 348 29.00 -13.21 20.33
C GLU A 348 30.02 -12.18 20.80
N GLY A 349 29.68 -11.33 21.78
CA GLY A 349 30.63 -10.39 22.39
C GLY A 349 30.58 -8.98 21.78
N TRP A 350 31.71 -8.26 21.88
CA TRP A 350 31.82 -6.87 21.41
C TRP A 350 32.28 -6.81 19.97
N PHE A 351 31.60 -5.98 19.18
CA PHE A 351 32.00 -5.65 17.83
C PHE A 351 32.22 -4.14 17.74
N THR A 352 33.31 -3.75 17.10
CA THR A 352 33.65 -2.35 16.84
C THR A 352 33.63 -2.09 15.35
N LEU A 353 32.86 -1.09 14.93
CA LEU A 353 32.76 -0.64 13.54
C LEU A 353 33.15 0.84 13.46
N SER A 354 33.69 1.27 12.32
CA SER A 354 33.97 2.68 12.05
C SER A 354 33.23 3.14 10.79
N GLU A 355 33.91 3.24 9.66
CA GLU A 355 33.33 3.74 8.41
C GLU A 355 32.20 2.86 7.86
N GLU A 356 32.19 1.56 8.18
CA GLU A 356 31.14 0.62 7.76
C GLU A 356 29.75 1.10 8.18
N ARG A 357 29.70 1.82 9.31
CA ARG A 357 28.46 2.31 9.91
C ARG A 357 27.71 3.21 8.95
N PHE A 358 28.37 4.21 8.37
CA PHE A 358 27.74 5.14 7.43
C PHE A 358 27.87 4.70 5.97
N GLN A 359 28.91 3.95 5.60
CA GLN A 359 29.03 3.36 4.26
C GLN A 359 27.86 2.41 3.96
N THR A 360 27.38 1.67 4.97
CA THR A 360 26.19 0.82 4.82
C THR A 360 24.94 1.65 4.52
N GLY A 361 24.74 2.79 5.18
CA GLY A 361 23.63 3.69 4.89
C GLY A 361 23.75 4.36 3.52
N GLU A 362 24.97 4.69 3.08
CA GLU A 362 25.24 5.32 1.78
C GLU A 362 24.81 4.45 0.60
N VAL A 363 24.72 3.12 0.75
CA VAL A 363 24.20 2.22 -0.29
C VAL A 363 22.79 2.61 -0.76
N LEU A 364 21.97 3.23 0.09
CA LEU A 364 20.65 3.76 -0.32
C LEU A 364 20.76 4.93 -1.30
N PHE A 365 21.84 5.70 -1.24
CA PHE A 365 22.12 6.85 -2.12
C PHE A 365 23.02 6.48 -3.29
N GLN A 366 23.90 5.50 -3.11
CA GLN A 366 24.83 5.01 -4.13
C GLN A 366 24.78 3.47 -4.22
N PRO A 367 23.71 2.89 -4.81
CA PRO A 367 23.53 1.43 -4.90
C PRO A 367 24.70 0.67 -5.52
N ARG A 368 25.42 1.33 -6.43
CA ARG A 368 26.63 0.80 -7.09
C ARG A 368 27.71 0.34 -6.10
N MET A 369 27.78 0.92 -4.90
CA MET A 369 28.72 0.51 -3.85
C MET A 369 28.49 -0.94 -3.42
N ALA A 370 27.24 -1.43 -3.51
CA ALA A 370 26.86 -2.80 -3.22
C ALA A 370 26.65 -3.64 -4.49
N GLY A 371 27.22 -3.21 -5.63
CA GLY A 371 27.15 -3.90 -6.91
C GLY A 371 25.76 -3.91 -7.53
N VAL A 372 24.87 -2.98 -7.16
CA VAL A 372 23.51 -2.89 -7.72
C VAL A 372 23.46 -1.73 -8.71
N GLN A 373 23.03 -2.00 -9.94
CA GLN A 373 22.71 -0.97 -10.93
C GLN A 373 21.25 -0.53 -10.71
N ALA A 374 21.09 0.55 -9.95
CA ALA A 374 19.82 1.07 -9.46
C ALA A 374 19.96 2.58 -9.20
N LEU A 375 18.85 3.31 -9.20
CA LEU A 375 18.84 4.70 -8.79
C LEU A 375 19.06 4.81 -7.28
N GLY A 376 19.78 5.85 -6.85
CA GLY A 376 19.77 6.24 -5.45
C GLY A 376 18.37 6.68 -5.03
N ILE A 377 18.01 6.47 -3.76
CA ILE A 377 16.68 6.81 -3.22
C ILE A 377 16.28 8.27 -3.46
N HIS A 378 17.25 9.18 -3.39
CA HIS A 378 17.07 10.60 -3.68
C HIS A 378 16.76 10.87 -5.16
N GLN A 379 17.37 10.13 -6.08
CA GLN A 379 17.12 10.24 -7.51
C GLN A 379 15.76 9.67 -7.87
N ALA A 380 15.39 8.52 -7.30
CA ALA A 380 14.07 7.92 -7.50
C ALA A 380 12.94 8.82 -6.97
N VAL A 381 13.15 9.48 -5.82
CA VAL A 381 12.18 10.46 -5.30
C VAL A 381 12.10 11.69 -6.19
N ALA A 382 13.23 12.28 -6.60
CA ALA A 382 13.24 13.43 -7.50
C ALA A 382 12.54 13.13 -8.83
N LEU A 383 12.84 11.98 -9.45
CA LEU A 383 12.19 11.52 -10.67
C LEU A 383 10.67 11.40 -10.50
N CYS A 384 10.22 10.82 -9.39
CA CYS A 384 8.80 10.73 -9.07
C CYS A 384 8.15 12.11 -8.89
N MET A 385 8.86 13.07 -8.29
CA MET A 385 8.39 14.46 -8.16
C MET A 385 8.27 15.14 -9.52
N ASP A 386 9.24 14.94 -10.41
CA ASP A 386 9.23 15.48 -11.77
C ASP A 386 8.05 14.91 -12.56
N HIS A 387 7.85 13.59 -12.54
CA HIS A 387 6.67 12.96 -13.17
C HIS A 387 5.34 13.42 -12.56
N CYS A 388 5.30 13.68 -11.24
CA CYS A 388 4.10 14.25 -10.60
C CYS A 388 3.80 15.67 -11.09
N HIS A 389 4.84 16.46 -11.35
CA HIS A 389 4.75 17.82 -11.85
C HIS A 389 4.24 17.82 -13.31
N ASP A 390 4.86 17.01 -14.17
CA ASP A 390 4.54 16.91 -15.59
C ASP A 390 3.12 16.37 -15.86
N ALA A 391 2.59 15.54 -14.96
CA ALA A 391 1.26 14.97 -15.10
C ALA A 391 0.10 15.96 -14.87
N GLU A 392 0.37 17.22 -14.49
CA GLU A 392 -0.61 18.33 -14.30
C GLU A 392 -1.90 17.94 -13.55
N LEU A 393 -1.80 17.01 -12.60
CA LEU A 393 -2.96 16.30 -12.05
C LEU A 393 -3.90 17.18 -11.20
N THR A 394 -3.43 18.33 -10.69
CA THR A 394 -4.19 19.19 -9.78
C THR A 394 -3.81 20.68 -9.88
N ALA A 395 -4.79 21.57 -9.71
CA ALA A 395 -4.56 23.00 -9.44
C ALA A 395 -4.00 23.31 -8.03
N VAL A 396 -3.88 22.29 -7.17
CA VAL A 396 -3.26 22.42 -5.85
C VAL A 396 -1.76 22.23 -6.02
N ASP A 397 -1.03 23.33 -5.99
CA ASP A 397 0.43 23.29 -6.07
C ASP A 397 1.00 22.38 -4.99
N SER A 398 1.93 21.51 -5.38
CA SER A 398 2.91 20.85 -4.50
C SER A 398 2.47 19.72 -3.56
N TRP A 399 1.35 19.02 -3.80
CA TRP A 399 0.97 17.86 -2.95
C TRP A 399 2.06 16.77 -2.86
N TYR A 400 2.84 16.60 -3.93
CA TYR A 400 3.93 15.64 -4.05
C TYR A 400 5.22 16.08 -3.32
N LYS A 401 5.30 17.31 -2.81
CA LYS A 401 6.42 17.77 -1.97
C LYS A 401 6.41 17.17 -0.56
N THR A 402 5.31 16.51 -0.17
CA THR A 402 5.25 15.76 1.08
C THR A 402 5.77 14.34 0.87
N VAL A 403 6.96 14.05 1.39
CA VAL A 403 7.58 12.71 1.35
C VAL A 403 7.41 12.02 2.70
N ILE A 404 6.86 10.80 2.70
CA ILE A 404 6.68 9.97 3.90
C ILE A 404 7.59 8.76 3.81
N LEU A 405 8.52 8.64 4.76
CA LEU A 405 9.37 7.47 4.91
C LEU A 405 8.63 6.35 5.66
N ALA A 406 8.74 5.12 5.15
CA ALA A 406 8.16 3.92 5.75
C ALA A 406 9.10 2.72 5.63
N GLY A 407 8.87 1.68 6.44
CA GLY A 407 9.65 0.44 6.41
C GLY A 407 10.79 0.41 7.43
N GLY A 408 11.32 -0.78 7.72
CA GLY A 408 12.28 -0.98 8.82
C GLY A 408 13.63 -0.32 8.57
N SER A 409 14.09 -0.28 7.31
CA SER A 409 15.36 0.39 6.97
C SER A 409 15.22 1.91 6.91
N ALA A 410 14.00 2.45 6.87
CA ALA A 410 13.78 3.88 6.96
C ALA A 410 14.09 4.45 8.35
N CYS A 411 14.22 3.59 9.37
CA CYS A 411 14.60 3.96 10.72
C CYS A 411 16.12 4.21 10.88
N LEU A 412 16.92 4.09 9.81
CA LEU A 412 18.34 4.43 9.88
C LEU A 412 18.49 5.92 10.26
N PRO A 413 19.22 6.25 11.34
CA PRO A 413 19.43 7.64 11.76
C PRO A 413 20.04 8.47 10.62
N GLY A 414 19.59 9.71 10.44
CA GLY A 414 20.11 10.62 9.41
C GLY A 414 19.53 10.43 8.01
N LEU A 415 18.71 9.40 7.76
CA LEU A 415 18.16 9.12 6.43
C LEU A 415 17.24 10.26 5.95
N ALA A 416 16.37 10.76 6.82
CA ALA A 416 15.41 11.80 6.46
C ALA A 416 16.12 13.10 6.10
N GLU A 417 17.07 13.53 6.93
CA GLU A 417 17.84 14.76 6.78
C GLU A 417 18.73 14.72 5.53
N ARG A 418 19.38 13.58 5.29
CA ARG A 418 20.18 13.38 4.07
C ARG A 418 19.30 13.35 2.82
N LEU A 419 18.15 12.70 2.87
CA LEU A 419 17.23 12.64 1.74
C LEU A 419 16.70 14.03 1.38
N GLU A 420 16.21 14.77 2.39
CA GLU A 420 15.74 16.15 2.21
C GLU A 420 16.83 17.01 1.56
N LYS A 421 18.04 17.03 2.13
CA LYS A 421 19.17 17.78 1.57
C LYS A 421 19.47 17.36 0.13
N ALA A 422 19.51 16.05 -0.15
CA ALA A 422 19.87 15.53 -1.46
C ALA A 422 18.85 15.91 -2.54
N ILE A 423 17.55 15.92 -2.21
CA ILE A 423 16.49 16.33 -3.13
C ILE A 423 16.65 17.81 -3.49
N TRP A 424 16.87 18.69 -2.51
CA TRP A 424 17.04 20.13 -2.76
C TRP A 424 18.32 20.50 -3.53
N THR A 425 19.35 19.67 -3.44
CA THR A 425 20.60 19.85 -4.21
C THR A 425 20.55 19.22 -5.59
N SER A 426 19.51 18.45 -5.92
CA SER A 426 19.40 17.78 -7.21
C SER A 426 19.10 18.82 -8.31
N PRO A 427 19.86 18.83 -9.42
CA PRO A 427 19.74 19.84 -10.47
C PRO A 427 18.40 19.80 -11.24
N SER A 428 17.52 18.84 -10.97
CA SER A 428 16.18 18.75 -11.60
C SER A 428 15.15 19.72 -11.02
N ILE A 429 15.36 20.26 -9.81
CA ILE A 429 14.39 21.16 -9.15
C ILE A 429 14.86 22.61 -9.30
N TYR A 430 14.70 23.19 -10.50
CA TYR A 430 14.67 24.65 -10.62
C TYR A 430 13.25 25.13 -10.30
N LEU A 431 13.15 25.96 -9.26
CA LEU A 431 11.93 26.61 -8.78
C LEU A 431 11.23 27.45 -9.84
#